data_AF-A0A9R1C8Y2-F1
#
_entry.id   AF-A0A9R1C8Y2-F1
#
_cell.length_a   1.000
_cell.length_b   1.000
_cell.length_c   1.000
_cell.angle_alpha   90.00
_cell.angle_beta   90.00
_cell.angle_gamma   90.00
#
_symmetry.space_group_name_H-M   'P 1'
#
loop_
_entity.id
_entity.type
_entity.pdbx_description
1 polymer ?
#
loop_
_entity_poly.entity_id
_entity_poly.type
_entity_poly.pdbx_seq_one_letter_code
_entity_poly.pdbx_strand_id
1 'polypeptide(L)'
;MIVLTGREFRANQAKYVGVAQSGEDVVVKSRAGSFRIVPIKNDDIVIGKDDLSENLYRALLEVKGAREGKGNLMDWEEFKNEMER
;
A
#
# COMPACT_ATOMS: atom_id res chain seq x y z
N MET A 1 4.87 10.24 -16.05
CA MET A 1 4.11 10.86 -14.94
C MET A 1 3.45 12.11 -15.47
N ILE A 2 2.12 12.20 -15.39
CA ILE A 2 1.33 13.35 -15.82
C ILE A 2 0.81 14.09 -14.59
N VAL A 3 0.97 15.42 -14.56
CA VAL A 3 0.47 16.27 -13.47
C VAL A 3 -0.58 17.22 -14.05
N LEU A 4 -1.79 17.17 -13.50
CA LEU A 4 -2.92 17.94 -14.03
C LEU A 4 -3.77 18.54 -12.92
N THR A 5 -4.59 19.54 -13.28
CA THR A 5 -5.49 20.18 -12.31
C THR A 5 -6.75 19.35 -12.10
N GLY A 6 -7.39 19.49 -10.94
CA GLY A 6 -8.69 18.85 -10.71
C GLY A 6 -9.78 19.24 -11.73
N ARG A 7 -9.68 20.42 -12.37
CA ARG A 7 -10.60 20.85 -13.44
C ARG A 7 -10.35 20.05 -14.72
N GLU A 8 -9.08 19.91 -15.10
CA GLU A 8 -8.68 19.17 -16.29
C GLU A 8 -8.99 17.68 -16.16
N PHE A 9 -8.78 17.11 -14.96
CA PHE A 9 -9.13 15.73 -14.66
C PHE A 9 -10.62 15.48 -14.92
N ARG A 10 -11.49 16.34 -14.37
CA ARG A 10 -12.95 16.20 -14.49
C ARG A 10 -13.43 16.31 -15.94
N ALA A 11 -12.80 17.17 -16.74
CA ALA A 11 -13.15 17.32 -18.14
C ALA A 11 -12.73 16.13 -19.02
N ASN A 12 -11.72 15.35 -18.60
CA ASN A 12 -11.12 14.28 -19.41
C ASN A 12 -10.90 12.98 -18.60
N GLN A 13 -11.82 12.64 -17.70
CA GLN A 13 -11.63 11.59 -16.70
C GLN A 13 -11.26 10.24 -17.33
N ALA A 14 -12.04 9.77 -18.31
CA ALA A 14 -11.83 8.47 -18.97
C ALA A 14 -10.45 8.35 -19.62
N LYS A 15 -9.98 9.44 -20.27
CA LYS A 15 -8.64 9.50 -20.87
C LYS A 15 -7.55 9.28 -19.82
N TYR A 16 -7.62 10.00 -18.70
CA TYR A 16 -6.58 9.94 -17.67
C TYR A 16 -6.64 8.64 -16.84
N VAL A 17 -7.81 8.04 -16.66
CA VAL A 17 -7.92 6.68 -16.11
C VAL A 17 -7.28 5.65 -17.05
N GLY A 18 -7.48 5.77 -18.37
CA GLY A 18 -6.81 4.92 -19.35
C GLY A 18 -5.29 5.07 -19.34
N VAL A 19 -4.78 6.30 -19.16
CA VAL A 19 -3.34 6.52 -18.94
C VAL A 19 -2.84 5.82 -17.68
N ALA A 20 -3.53 5.98 -16.55
CA ALA A 20 -3.18 5.27 -15.32
C ALA A 20 -3.20 3.74 -15.50
N GLN A 21 -4.17 3.20 -16.24
CA GLN A 21 -4.26 1.78 -16.55
C GLN A 21 -3.09 1.27 -17.41
N SER A 22 -2.50 2.12 -18.25
CA SER A 22 -1.29 1.78 -19.02
C SER A 22 0.00 1.75 -18.20
N GLY A 23 -0.08 2.04 -16.89
CA GLY A 23 1.05 2.00 -15.97
C GLY A 23 1.75 3.35 -15.77
N GLU A 24 1.21 4.44 -16.31
CA GLU A 24 1.77 5.78 -16.11
C GLU A 24 1.11 6.50 -14.92
N ASP A 25 1.93 7.03 -14.00
CA ASP A 25 1.46 7.78 -12.84
C ASP A 25 0.72 9.07 -13.25
N VAL A 26 -0.53 9.21 -12.79
CA VAL A 26 -1.33 10.43 -12.95
C VAL A 26 -1.48 11.13 -11.61
N VAL A 27 -1.08 12.39 -11.52
CA VAL A 27 -1.17 13.22 -10.31
C VAL A 27 -2.15 14.36 -10.53
N VAL A 28 -3.20 14.42 -9.71
CA VAL A 28 -4.22 15.47 -9.72
C VAL A 28 -3.94 16.46 -8.61
N LYS A 29 -3.63 17.71 -8.98
CA LYS A 29 -3.46 18.83 -8.05
C LYS A 29 -4.79 19.52 -7.76
N SER A 30 -5.04 19.75 -6.48
CA SER A 30 -6.21 20.47 -5.97
C SER A 30 -5.83 21.39 -4.81
N ARG A 31 -6.78 22.19 -4.31
CA ARG A 31 -6.59 22.99 -3.10
C ARG A 31 -6.38 22.15 -1.84
N ALA A 32 -6.89 20.92 -1.83
CA ALA A 32 -6.75 19.98 -0.71
C ALA A 32 -5.44 19.20 -0.74
N GLY A 33 -4.62 19.36 -1.79
CA GLY A 33 -3.39 18.62 -1.97
C GLY A 33 -3.28 17.96 -3.35
N SER A 34 -2.28 17.09 -3.47
CA SER A 34 -1.99 16.31 -4.69
C SER A 34 -2.35 14.85 -4.45
N PHE A 35 -3.10 14.28 -5.38
CA PHE A 35 -3.56 12.89 -5.32
C PHE A 35 -2.98 12.12 -6.48
N ARG A 36 -2.52 10.90 -6.24
CA ARG A 36 -2.04 9.99 -7.29
C ARG A 36 -3.16 9.02 -7.66
N ILE A 37 -3.36 8.79 -8.96
CA ILE A 37 -4.27 7.80 -9.50
C ILE A 37 -3.43 6.65 -10.03
N VAL A 38 -3.69 5.46 -9.49
CA VAL A 38 -3.12 4.19 -9.92
C VAL A 38 -4.24 3.16 -9.98
N PRO A 39 -4.19 2.19 -10.88
CA PRO A 39 -5.14 1.07 -10.88
C PRO A 39 -4.95 0.25 -9.61
N ILE A 40 -6.06 -0.15 -9.00
CA ILE A 40 -6.07 -1.12 -7.90
C ILE A 40 -6.20 -2.52 -8.48
N LYS A 41 -5.30 -3.42 -8.10
CA LYS A 41 -5.35 -4.85 -8.39
C LYS A 41 -5.96 -5.61 -7.22
N ASN A 42 -6.38 -6.85 -7.47
CA ASN A 42 -7.00 -7.69 -6.45
C ASN A 42 -6.04 -8.01 -5.28
N ASP A 43 -4.74 -7.93 -5.51
CA ASP A 43 -3.67 -8.17 -4.55
C ASP A 43 -3.07 -6.89 -3.96
N ASP A 44 -3.61 -5.72 -4.30
CA ASP A 44 -3.14 -4.46 -3.71
C ASP A 44 -3.62 -4.33 -2.26
N ILE A 45 -2.68 -4.00 -1.39
CA ILE A 45 -2.93 -3.78 0.03
C ILE A 45 -2.72 -2.29 0.34
N VAL A 46 -3.76 -1.64 0.87
CA VAL A 46 -3.69 -0.25 1.35
C VAL A 46 -3.58 -0.25 2.88
N ILE A 47 -2.38 0.01 3.40
CA ILE A 47 -2.11 0.10 4.84
C ILE A 47 -1.71 1.53 5.20
N GLY A 48 -2.24 2.04 6.31
CA GLY A 48 -1.84 3.33 6.87
C GLY A 48 -0.37 3.31 7.30
N LYS A 49 0.32 4.45 7.19
CA LYS A 49 1.75 4.53 7.56
C LYS A 49 1.99 4.11 9.02
N ASP A 50 1.10 4.51 9.92
CA ASP A 50 1.21 4.24 11.35
C ASP A 50 0.98 2.74 11.62
N ASP A 51 -0.01 2.14 10.98
CA ASP A 51 -0.30 0.70 11.07
C ASP A 51 0.87 -0.16 10.56
N LEU A 52 1.46 0.22 9.42
CA LEU A 52 2.62 -0.49 8.86
C LEU A 52 3.83 -0.39 9.81
N SER A 53 4.08 0.80 10.33
CA SER A 53 5.22 1.05 11.22
C SER A 53 5.07 0.29 12.53
N GLU A 54 3.86 0.26 13.09
CA GLU A 54 3.55 -0.48 14.31
C GLU A 54 3.67 -1.99 14.09
N ASN A 55 3.11 -2.53 13.01
CA ASN A 55 3.19 -3.95 12.68
C ASN A 55 4.65 -4.38 12.47
N LEU A 56 5.45 -3.57 11.77
CA LEU A 56 6.87 -3.86 11.56
C LEU A 56 7.65 -3.79 12.88
N TYR A 57 7.36 -2.81 13.73
CA TYR A 57 7.98 -2.69 15.04
C TYR A 57 7.70 -3.92 15.92
N ARG A 58 6.44 -4.40 15.96
CA ARG A 58 6.06 -5.61 16.69
C ARG A 58 6.79 -6.85 16.16
N ALA A 59 6.83 -7.04 14.84
CA ALA A 59 7.56 -8.14 14.23
C ALA A 59 9.07 -8.12 14.59
N LEU A 60 9.69 -6.94 14.61
CA LEU A 60 11.09 -6.79 15.02
C LEU A 60 11.32 -7.11 16.50
N LEU A 61 10.37 -6.77 17.38
CA LEU A 61 10.44 -7.11 18.80
C LEU A 61 10.34 -8.63 19.01
N GLU A 62 9.46 -9.32 18.27
CA GLU A 62 9.35 -10.79 18.32
C GLU A 62 10.65 -11.46 17.89
N VAL A 63 11.23 -11.03 16.76
CA VAL A 63 12.54 -11.50 16.29
C VAL A 63 13.64 -11.27 17.31
N LYS A 64 13.65 -10.08 17.95
CA LYS A 64 14.62 -9.78 19.01
C LYS A 64 14.42 -10.69 20.23
N GLY A 65 13.19 -10.86 20.68
CA GLY A 65 12.85 -11.73 21.80
C GLY A 65 13.33 -13.16 21.57
N ALA A 66 13.00 -13.75 20.41
CA ALA A 66 13.43 -15.09 20.06
C ALA A 66 14.95 -15.24 20.00
N ARG A 67 15.67 -14.23 19.46
CA ARG A 67 17.14 -14.20 19.46
C ARG A 67 17.75 -14.13 20.87
N GLU A 68 17.06 -13.52 21.81
CA GLU A 68 17.42 -13.49 23.24
C GLU A 68 16.95 -14.76 24.00
N GLY A 69 16.37 -15.74 23.31
CA GLY A 69 15.81 -16.96 23.92
C GLY A 69 14.45 -16.75 24.62
N LYS A 70 13.78 -15.62 24.37
CA LYS A 70 12.47 -15.26 24.93
C LYS A 70 11.39 -15.46 23.87
N GLY A 71 10.87 -16.68 23.78
CA GLY A 71 9.80 -17.06 22.85
C GLY A 71 10.29 -17.76 21.59
N ASN A 72 9.34 -18.26 20.79
CA ASN A 72 9.57 -18.95 19.52
C ASN A 72 9.03 -18.09 18.38
N LEU A 73 9.72 -18.11 17.24
CA LEU A 73 9.20 -17.51 16.01
C LEU A 73 8.25 -18.50 15.35
N MET A 74 7.18 -17.95 14.77
CA MET A 74 6.29 -18.69 13.91
C MET A 74 7.08 -19.27 12.74
N ASP A 75 6.93 -20.56 12.49
CA ASP A 75 7.51 -21.19 11.31
C ASP A 75 6.59 -21.08 10.09
N TRP A 76 7.08 -21.52 8.94
CA TRP A 76 6.34 -21.43 7.68
C TRP A 76 5.03 -22.24 7.68
N GLU A 77 4.99 -23.39 8.36
CA GLU A 77 3.81 -24.23 8.42
C GLU A 77 2.74 -23.62 9.34
N GLU A 78 3.15 -23.07 10.48
CA GLU A 78 2.28 -22.33 11.38
C GLU A 78 1.66 -21.11 10.67
N PHE A 79 2.49 -20.32 9.99
CA PHE A 79 2.03 -19.14 9.22
C PHE A 79 1.02 -19.52 8.15
N LYS A 80 1.32 -20.55 7.37
CA LYS A 80 0.42 -21.00 6.29
C LYS A 80 -0.94 -21.42 6.84
N ASN A 81 -0.96 -22.17 7.94
CA ASN A 81 -2.21 -22.62 8.57
C ASN A 81 -3.05 -21.46 9.12
N GLU A 82 -2.44 -20.35 9.56
CA GLU A 82 -3.17 -19.16 10.00
C GLU A 82 -3.75 -18.37 8.83
N MET A 83 -3.04 -18.28 7.70
CA MET A 83 -3.49 -17.52 6.53
C MET A 83 -4.60 -18.22 5.72
N GLU A 84 -4.77 -19.53 5.88
CA GLU A 84 -5.81 -20.33 5.22
C GLU A 84 -7.11 -20.47 6.04
N ARG A 85 -7.18 -19.87 7.24
CA ARG A 85 -8.38 -19.82 8.10
C ARG A 85 -9.31 -18.66 7.77
#